data_AF-A0A9N7USY6-F1
#
_entry.id   AF-A0A9N7USY6-F1
#
_cell.length_a   1.000
_cell.length_b   1.000
_cell.length_c   1.000
_cell.angle_alpha   90.00
_cell.angle_beta   90.00
_cell.angle_gamma   90.00
#
_symmetry.space_group_name_H-M   'P 1'
#
loop_
_entity.id
_entity.type
_entity.pdbx_description
1 polymer ?
#
loop_
_entity_poly.entity_id
_entity_poly.type
_entity_poly.pdbx_seq_one_letter_code
_entity_poly.pdbx_strand_id
1 'polypeptide(L)'
;MPPRVCDDYWSEFRHCKSLWNRFHHYYTHGTSPSCKQWKVDYRNCSEWEKHKTTEAKEALQASERCRVAEQRKFPPVWNLRKDPPRDWNLPLNQGKPQD
;
A
#
# COMPACT_ATOMS: atom_id res chain seq x y z
N MET A 1 9.76 5.48 12.57
CA MET A 1 9.85 4.33 11.66
C MET A 1 11.17 4.41 10.92
N PRO A 2 12.00 3.35 10.93
CA PRO A 2 13.18 3.31 10.07
C PRO A 2 12.77 3.37 8.59
N PRO A 3 13.49 4.11 7.73
CA PRO A 3 13.24 4.09 6.28
C PRO A 3 13.45 2.69 5.70
N ARG A 4 12.72 2.34 4.64
CA ARG A 4 12.96 1.14 3.82
C ARG A 4 14.37 1.17 3.18
N VAL A 5 14.86 0.03 2.70
CA VAL A 5 16.13 -0.02 1.96
C VAL A 5 15.97 0.67 0.60
N CYS A 6 17.05 1.24 0.06
CA CYS A 6 16.96 2.01 -1.18
C CYS A 6 16.46 1.20 -2.38
N ASP A 7 16.75 -0.10 -2.43
CA ASP A 7 16.29 -0.99 -3.49
C ASP A 7 14.75 -1.11 -3.54
N ASP A 8 14.07 -1.01 -2.40
CA ASP A 8 12.60 -1.04 -2.36
C ASP A 8 12.02 0.20 -3.07
N TYR A 9 12.56 1.39 -2.82
CA TYR A 9 12.09 2.60 -3.51
C TYR A 9 12.36 2.53 -5.01
N TRP A 10 13.47 1.91 -5.40
CA TRP A 10 13.83 1.72 -6.80
C TRP A 10 12.91 0.71 -7.51
N SER A 11 12.60 -0.42 -6.86
CA SER A 11 11.65 -1.40 -7.40
C SER A 11 10.26 -0.80 -7.53
N GLU A 12 9.80 -0.02 -6.55
CA GLU A 12 8.52 0.69 -6.59
C GLU A 12 8.48 1.73 -7.72
N PHE A 13 9.56 2.49 -7.92
CA PHE A 13 9.64 3.43 -9.03
C PHE A 13 9.54 2.72 -10.39
N ARG A 14 10.25 1.59 -10.56
CA ARG A 14 10.18 0.77 -11.78
C ARG A 14 8.78 0.19 -11.98
N HIS A 15 8.19 -0.34 -10.92
CA HIS A 15 6.84 -0.91 -10.95
C HIS A 15 5.81 0.16 -11.31
N CYS A 16 5.85 1.33 -10.68
CA CYS A 16 4.97 2.45 -10.98
C CYS A 16 5.01 2.84 -12.47
N LYS A 17 6.22 2.84 -13.06
CA LYS A 17 6.43 3.16 -14.48
C LYS A 17 6.06 2.04 -15.45
N SER A 18 5.82 0.82 -14.96
CA SER A 18 5.46 -0.32 -15.80
C SER A 18 4.20 -0.03 -16.59
N LEU A 19 4.19 -0.44 -17.86
CA LEU A 19 3.02 -0.30 -18.74
C LEU A 19 1.80 -1.01 -18.16
N TRP A 20 1.99 -2.19 -17.57
CA TRP A 20 0.93 -2.96 -16.95
C TRP A 20 0.29 -2.21 -15.77
N ASN A 21 1.13 -1.64 -14.89
CA ASN A 21 0.65 -0.86 -13.76
C ASN A 21 -0.11 0.39 -14.22
N ARG A 22 0.40 1.10 -15.23
CA ARG A 22 -0.28 2.26 -15.82
C ARG A 22 -1.64 1.90 -16.42
N PHE A 23 -1.71 0.79 -17.16
CA PHE A 23 -2.95 0.30 -17.73
C PHE A 23 -3.98 -0.04 -16.64
N HIS A 24 -3.57 -0.80 -15.61
CA HIS A 24 -4.42 -1.14 -14.49
C HIS A 24 -4.93 0.11 -13.76
N HIS A 25 -4.04 1.07 -13.49
CA HIS A 25 -4.38 2.29 -12.79
C HIS A 25 -5.32 3.20 -13.60
N TYR A 26 -5.11 3.26 -14.92
CA TYR A 26 -6.01 3.97 -15.84
C TYR A 26 -7.40 3.32 -15.86
N TYR A 27 -7.49 1.99 -15.94
CA TYR A 27 -8.77 1.30 -15.93
C TYR A 27 -9.51 1.44 -14.59
N THR A 28 -8.79 1.43 -13.47
CA THR A 28 -9.38 1.49 -12.12
C THR A 28 -9.77 2.92 -11.72
N HIS A 29 -8.95 3.92 -12.07
CA HIS A 29 -9.08 5.29 -11.56
C HIS A 29 -9.23 6.35 -12.65
N GLY A 30 -9.22 5.99 -13.94
CA GLY A 30 -9.29 6.91 -15.08
C GLY A 30 -8.06 7.81 -15.26
N THR A 31 -7.01 7.62 -14.45
CA THR A 31 -5.84 8.49 -14.39
C THR A 31 -4.54 7.71 -14.38
N SER A 32 -3.47 8.32 -14.89
CA SER A 32 -2.13 7.76 -14.83
C SER A 32 -1.46 8.08 -13.48
N PRO A 33 -0.79 7.12 -12.83
CA PRO A 33 -0.18 7.33 -11.52
C PRO A 33 1.04 8.26 -11.62
N SER A 34 1.19 9.15 -10.64
CA SER A 34 2.37 10.01 -10.53
C SER A 34 3.54 9.25 -9.89
N CYS A 35 4.49 8.80 -10.71
CA CYS A 35 5.69 8.08 -10.21
C CYS A 35 6.81 9.02 -9.72
N LYS A 36 6.56 10.33 -9.65
CA LYS A 36 7.59 11.32 -9.27
C LYS A 36 8.03 11.14 -7.82
N GLN A 37 7.10 10.84 -6.91
CA GLN A 37 7.38 10.69 -5.49
C GLN A 37 8.38 9.56 -5.24
N TRP A 38 8.18 8.38 -5.84
CA TRP A 38 9.11 7.25 -5.75
C TRP A 38 10.53 7.59 -6.19
N LYS A 39 10.68 8.42 -7.22
CA LYS A 39 12.00 8.88 -7.69
C LYS A 39 12.67 9.83 -6.69
N VAL A 40 11.89 10.70 -6.04
CA VAL A 40 12.38 11.61 -4.99
C VAL A 40 12.80 10.80 -3.78
N ASP A 41 11.97 9.85 -3.36
CA ASP A 41 12.25 9.00 -2.20
C ASP A 41 13.51 8.15 -2.43
N TYR A 42 13.69 7.56 -3.63
CA TYR A 42 14.93 6.86 -3.95
C TYR A 42 16.17 7.77 -3.86
N ARG A 43 16.08 9.02 -4.31
CA ARG A 43 17.19 9.99 -4.21
C ARG A 43 17.50 10.34 -2.77
N ASN A 44 16.49 10.67 -1.98
CA ASN A 44 16.63 10.97 -0.55
C ASN A 44 17.20 9.75 0.20
N CYS A 45 16.81 8.54 -0.18
CA CYS A 45 17.37 7.31 0.38
C CYS A 45 18.87 7.20 0.05
N SER A 46 19.26 7.39 -1.21
CA SER A 46 20.66 7.33 -1.61
C SER A 46 21.51 8.39 -0.89
N GLU A 47 20.99 9.59 -0.71
CA GLU A 47 21.66 10.66 0.03
C GLU A 47 21.79 10.34 1.52
N TRP A 48 20.74 9.80 2.13
CA TRP A 48 20.77 9.34 3.51
C TRP A 48 21.79 8.20 3.72
N GLU A 49 21.88 7.24 2.81
CA GLU A 49 22.85 6.15 2.92
C GLU A 49 24.29 6.65 2.81
N LYS A 50 24.57 7.57 1.88
CA LYS A 50 25.91 8.10 1.61
C LYS A 50 26.38 9.13 2.64
N HIS A 51 25.51 10.08 2.97
CA HIS A 51 25.88 11.29 3.72
C HIS A 51 25.24 11.35 5.11
N LYS A 52 24.31 10.43 5.44
CA LYS A 52 23.60 10.41 6.72
C LYS A 52 22.97 11.77 7.08
N THR A 53 22.43 12.46 6.07
CA THR A 53 21.77 13.77 6.23
C THR A 53 20.41 13.64 6.91
N THR A 54 20.21 14.37 8.00
CA THR A 54 18.94 14.34 8.76
C THR A 54 17.75 14.77 7.91
N GLU A 55 17.92 15.76 7.06
CA GLU A 55 16.88 16.26 6.14
C GLU A 55 16.35 15.18 5.20
N ALA A 56 17.24 14.40 4.58
CA ALA A 56 16.84 13.33 3.67
C ALA A 56 16.07 12.22 4.41
N LYS A 57 16.48 11.91 5.64
CA LYS A 57 15.77 10.94 6.49
C LYS A 57 14.39 11.45 6.89
N GLU A 58 14.26 12.72 7.25
CA GLU A 58 12.98 13.33 7.61
C GLU A 58 12.02 13.36 6.42
N ALA A 59 12.52 13.74 5.24
CA ALA A 59 11.74 13.71 4.00
C ALA A 59 11.21 12.30 3.68
N LEU A 60 12.05 11.26 3.82
CA LEU A 60 11.62 9.86 3.65
C LEU A 60 10.54 9.46 4.64
N GLN A 61 10.74 9.78 5.92
CA GLN A 61 9.76 9.45 6.96
C GLN A 61 8.43 10.16 6.73
N ALA A 62 8.46 11.40 6.26
CA ALA A 62 7.25 12.13 5.90
C ALA A 62 6.52 11.47 4.72
N SER A 63 7.25 11.12 3.65
CA SER A 63 6.68 10.42 2.49
C SER A 63 6.02 9.10 2.88
N GLU A 64 6.69 8.28 3.71
CA GLU A 64 6.13 7.01 4.19
C GLU A 64 4.86 7.19 5.03
N ARG A 65 4.85 8.18 5.92
CA ARG A 65 3.67 8.48 6.74
C ARG A 65 2.50 8.88 5.85
N CYS A 66 2.73 9.73 4.85
CA CYS A 66 1.71 10.11 3.87
C CYS A 66 1.19 8.87 3.12
N ARG A 67 2.08 8.02 2.59
CA ARG A 67 1.69 6.80 1.87
C ARG A 67 0.84 5.86 2.73
N VAL A 68 1.23 5.62 3.98
CA VAL A 68 0.47 4.76 4.91
C VAL A 68 -0.88 5.39 5.27
N ALA A 69 -0.94 6.71 5.41
CA ALA A 69 -2.19 7.42 5.65
C ALA A 69 -3.16 7.30 4.47
N GLU A 70 -2.68 7.43 3.23
CA GLU A 70 -3.50 7.22 2.03
C GLU A 70 -4.10 5.80 1.96
N GLN A 71 -3.31 4.77 2.31
CA GLN A 71 -3.81 3.38 2.36
C GLN A 71 -4.93 3.20 3.40
N ARG A 72 -4.93 4.00 4.46
CA ARG A 72 -5.95 3.96 5.54
C ARG A 72 -7.20 4.79 5.24
N LYS A 73 -7.24 5.54 4.14
CA LYS A 73 -8.42 6.35 3.77
C LYS A 73 -9.65 5.51 3.46
N PHE A 74 -9.46 4.25 3.09
CA PHE A 74 -10.55 3.34 2.75
C PHE A 74 -10.88 2.48 3.98
N PRO A 75 -11.90 2.85 4.79
CA PRO A 75 -12.30 2.02 5.91
C PRO A 75 -12.80 0.67 5.39
N PRO A 76 -12.48 -0.43 6.08
CA PRO A 76 -12.98 -1.74 5.66
C PRO A 76 -14.50 -1.74 5.73
N VAL A 77 -15.15 -2.20 4.65
CA VAL A 77 -16.62 -2.38 4.61
C VAL A 77 -17.07 -3.45 5.61
N TRP A 78 -16.22 -4.44 5.83
CA TRP A 78 -16.47 -5.55 6.75
C TRP A 78 -15.69 -5.38 8.04
N ASN A 79 -16.37 -5.51 9.16
CA ASN A 79 -15.71 -5.58 10.47
C ASN A 79 -14.92 -6.89 10.59
N LEU A 80 -13.71 -6.82 11.13
CA LEU A 80 -12.90 -8.00 11.41
C LEU A 80 -13.63 -8.88 12.44
N ARG A 81 -14.01 -10.10 12.04
CA ARG A 81 -14.65 -11.06 12.96
C ARG A 81 -13.62 -11.56 13.98
N LYS A 82 -14.02 -11.65 15.25
CA LYS A 82 -13.19 -12.24 16.31
C LYS A 82 -13.26 -13.76 16.32
N ASP A 83 -14.44 -14.28 16.01
CA ASP A 83 -14.75 -15.71 16.02
C ASP A 83 -15.63 -16.06 14.81
N PRO A 84 -15.57 -17.31 14.30
CA PRO A 84 -16.49 -17.76 13.27
C PRO A 84 -17.94 -17.79 13.79
N PRO A 85 -18.95 -17.69 12.91
CA PRO A 85 -20.35 -17.94 13.27
C PRO A 85 -20.50 -19.30 13.98
N ARG A 86 -21.38 -19.42 14.98
CA ARG A 86 -21.50 -20.65 15.78
C ARG A 86 -21.88 -21.89 14.96
N ASP A 87 -22.57 -21.65 13.85
CA ASP A 87 -23.12 -22.62 12.91
C ASP A 87 -22.24 -22.85 11.68
N TRP A 88 -21.01 -22.30 11.65
CA TRP A 88 -20.12 -22.39 10.49
C TRP A 88 -19.79 -23.84 10.07
N ASN A 89 -19.86 -24.78 11.01
CA ASN A 89 -19.54 -26.19 10.82
C ASN A 89 -20.78 -27.08 10.59
N LEU A 90 -21.98 -26.52 10.56
CA LEU A 90 -23.19 -27.32 10.37
C LEU A 90 -23.37 -27.70 8.89
N PRO A 91 -23.90 -28.91 8.59
CA PRO A 91 -24.22 -29.31 7.22
C PRO A 91 -25.28 -28.38 6.61
N LEU A 92 -25.11 -28.01 5.34
CA LEU A 92 -25.95 -27.05 4.60
C LEU A 92 -27.46 -27.34 4.62
N ASN A 93 -27.86 -28.58 4.92
CA ASN A 93 -29.24 -29.06 4.81
C ASN A 93 -30.07 -28.94 6.10
N GLN A 94 -29.57 -28.33 7.19
CA GLN A 94 -30.24 -28.35 8.49
C GLN A 94 -30.83 -27.00 8.96
N GLY A 95 -30.77 -25.94 8.12
CA GLY A 95 -31.02 -24.56 8.57
C GLY A 95 -32.19 -23.80 7.93
N LYS A 96 -33.01 -24.39 7.05
CA LYS A 96 -34.21 -23.71 6.52
C LYS A 96 -35.48 -24.37 7.06
N PRO A 97 -36.33 -23.67 7.82
CA PRO A 97 -37.74 -24.05 7.87
C PRO A 97 -38.26 -24.02 6.42
N GLN A 98 -38.90 -25.10 6.01
CA GLN A 98 -39.66 -25.15 4.78
C GLN A 98 -40.92 -24.31 5.03
N ASP A 99 -41.00 -23.14 4.38
CA ASP A 99 -42.26 -22.41 4.19
C ASP A 99 -43.01 -22.99 2.98
#